data_AF-A0A1I7FZ21-F1
#
_entry.id   AF-A0A1I7FZ21-F1
#
_cell.length_a   1.000
_cell.length_b   1.000
_cell.length_c   1.000
_cell.angle_alpha   90.00
_cell.angle_beta   90.00
_cell.angle_gamma   90.00
#
_symmetry.space_group_name_H-M   'P 1'
#
loop_
_entity.id
_entity.type
_entity.pdbx_description
1 polymer ?
#
loop_
_entity_poly.entity_id
_entity_poly.type
_entity_poly.pdbx_seq_one_letter_code
_entity_poly.pdbx_strand_id
1 'polypeptide(L)'
;MVLFLTAQEAGAGTPIYGTLAIYAVFMVAIYFLMIRPGRKDQKQKAQVLASLDIGDSVRTTGGFIGTVIDINDDMVIVEFGNNKNCRIPMVKDAIVEVEKPEDATVKADSKDAKDSKKK
;
A
#
# COMPACT_ATOMS: atom_id res chain seq x y z
N MET A 1 -52.50 7.02 -9.25
CA MET A 1 -51.30 6.32 -9.72
C MET A 1 -50.36 6.16 -8.54
N VAL A 2 -50.66 5.16 -7.71
CA VAL A 2 -49.96 4.87 -6.45
C VAL A 2 -48.77 3.99 -6.80
N LEU A 3 -47.57 4.55 -6.73
CA LEU A 3 -46.33 3.77 -6.75
C LEU A 3 -45.38 4.35 -5.71
N PHE A 4 -45.75 4.15 -4.44
CA PHE A 4 -44.81 4.16 -3.34
C PHE A 4 -45.14 2.94 -2.48
N LEU A 5 -44.07 2.27 -2.04
CA LEU A 5 -44.03 1.34 -0.93
C LEU A 5 -44.50 -0.09 -1.20
N THR A 6 -43.51 -0.95 -1.46
CA THR A 6 -43.39 -2.18 -0.70
C THR A 6 -41.99 -2.24 -0.11
N ALA A 7 -41.86 -1.74 1.12
CA ALA A 7 -40.89 -2.29 2.05
C ALA A 7 -41.39 -3.72 2.34
N GLN A 8 -40.75 -4.70 1.74
CA GLN A 8 -40.96 -6.08 2.15
C GLN A 8 -40.19 -6.29 3.45
N GLU A 9 -40.88 -6.05 4.56
CA GLU A 9 -40.46 -6.52 5.87
C GLU A 9 -40.73 -8.03 5.92
N ALA A 10 -39.69 -8.82 5.64
CA ALA A 10 -39.70 -10.26 5.87
C ALA A 10 -39.52 -10.54 7.37
N GLY A 11 -40.53 -10.18 8.15
CA GLY A 11 -40.68 -10.54 9.56
C GLY A 11 -41.36 -11.90 9.69
N ALA A 12 -40.70 -12.98 9.28
CA ALA A 12 -40.96 -14.30 9.85
C ALA A 12 -39.94 -14.48 10.97
N GLY A 13 -40.40 -14.75 12.20
CA GLY A 13 -39.56 -14.87 13.40
C GLY A 13 -38.38 -15.81 13.20
N THR A 14 -37.27 -15.26 12.71
CA THR A 14 -35.96 -15.84 12.85
C THR A 14 -35.62 -15.72 14.32
N PRO A 15 -35.23 -16.82 15.00
CA PRO A 15 -34.87 -16.73 16.41
C PRO A 15 -33.84 -15.62 16.54
N ILE A 16 -34.11 -14.64 17.41
CA ILE A 16 -33.26 -13.45 17.61
C ILE A 16 -31.79 -13.88 17.83
N TYR A 17 -31.59 -15.06 18.44
CA TYR A 17 -30.33 -15.76 18.59
C TYR A 17 -29.62 -16.12 17.27
N GLY A 18 -30.35 -16.52 16.21
CA GLY A 18 -29.79 -16.82 14.89
C GLY A 18 -29.32 -15.59 14.13
N THR A 19 -30.07 -14.48 14.20
CA THR A 19 -29.64 -13.20 13.60
C THR A 19 -28.48 -12.58 14.38
N LEU A 20 -28.47 -12.67 15.72
CA LEU A 20 -27.31 -12.28 16.53
C LEU A 20 -26.07 -13.14 16.23
N ALA A 21 -26.25 -14.45 16.04
CA ALA A 21 -25.16 -15.35 15.70
C ALA A 21 -24.53 -15.01 14.35
N ILE A 22 -25.34 -14.69 13.33
CA ILE A 22 -24.81 -14.28 12.02
C ILE A 22 -24.05 -12.95 12.11
N TYR A 23 -24.57 -11.99 12.87
CA TYR A 23 -23.90 -10.70 13.10
C TYR A 23 -22.58 -10.84 13.86
N ALA A 24 -22.55 -11.71 14.88
CA ALA A 24 -21.33 -12.01 15.65
C ALA A 24 -20.25 -12.63 14.76
N VAL A 25 -20.61 -13.61 13.92
CA VAL A 25 -19.67 -14.22 12.96
C VAL A 25 -19.16 -13.19 11.95
N PHE A 26 -20.04 -12.31 11.45
CA PHE A 26 -19.65 -11.27 10.50
C PHE A 26 -18.68 -10.24 11.11
N MET A 27 -18.92 -9.82 12.36
CA MET A 27 -18.02 -8.95 13.12
C MET A 27 -16.64 -9.57 13.32
N VAL A 28 -16.60 -10.85 13.70
CA VAL A 28 -15.34 -11.59 13.86
C VAL A 28 -14.62 -11.75 12.53
N ALA A 29 -15.35 -12.01 11.44
CA ALA A 29 -14.78 -12.15 10.10
C ALA A 29 -14.15 -10.83 9.60
N ILE A 30 -14.82 -9.69 9.78
CA ILE A 30 -14.27 -8.37 9.40
C ILE A 30 -13.06 -8.01 10.27
N TYR A 31 -13.09 -8.28 11.57
CA TYR A 31 -11.95 -8.08 12.46
C TYR A 31 -10.74 -8.92 12.02
N PHE A 32 -10.96 -10.18 11.67
CA PHE A 32 -9.90 -11.08 11.19
C PHE A 32 -9.35 -10.65 9.82
N LEU A 33 -10.22 -10.17 8.92
CA LEU A 33 -9.83 -9.63 7.62
C LEU A 33 -9.03 -8.33 7.76
N MET A 34 -9.31 -7.46 8.74
CA MET A 34 -8.61 -6.18 8.91
C MET A 34 -7.25 -6.30 9.62
N ILE A 35 -7.08 -7.27 10.54
CA ILE A 35 -5.81 -7.47 11.26
C ILE A 35 -4.73 -8.15 10.41
N ARG A 36 -5.14 -8.91 9.40
CA ARG A 36 -4.24 -9.63 8.48
C ARG A 36 -3.48 -8.74 7.46
N PRO A 37 -4.05 -7.68 6.87
CA PRO A 37 -3.36 -6.84 5.89
C PRO A 37 -2.34 -5.89 6.53
N GLY A 38 -2.64 -5.30 7.70
CA GLY A 38 -1.84 -4.17 8.21
C GLY A 38 -0.38 -4.48 8.58
N ARG A 39 -0.04 -5.75 8.86
CA ARG A 39 1.35 -6.14 9.19
C ARG A 39 2.25 -6.28 7.96
N LYS A 40 1.69 -6.43 6.76
CA LYS A 40 2.49 -6.59 5.54
C LYS A 40 3.04 -5.25 5.06
N ASP A 41 2.28 -4.18 5.17
CA ASP A 41 2.69 -2.85 4.72
C ASP A 41 3.76 -2.25 5.64
N GLN A 42 3.61 -2.41 6.96
CA GLN A 42 4.62 -1.96 7.92
C GLN A 42 5.96 -2.69 7.75
N LYS A 43 5.92 -4.01 7.48
CA LYS A 43 7.12 -4.81 7.25
C LYS A 43 7.82 -4.46 5.94
N GLN A 44 7.07 -4.11 4.90
CA GLN A 44 7.63 -3.67 3.63
C GLN A 44 8.28 -2.29 3.77
N LYS A 45 7.60 -1.34 4.42
CA LYS A 45 8.19 -0.03 4.74
C LYS A 45 9.46 -0.15 5.57
N ALA A 46 9.46 -0.95 6.63
CA ALA A 46 10.65 -1.17 7.46
C ALA A 46 11.84 -1.75 6.67
N GLN A 47 11.58 -2.62 5.68
CA GLN A 47 12.63 -3.16 4.82
C GLN A 47 13.18 -2.11 3.84
N VAL A 48 12.32 -1.28 3.24
CA VAL A 48 12.76 -0.18 2.36
C VAL A 48 13.64 0.81 3.13
N LEU A 49 13.28 1.11 4.37
CA LEU A 49 14.08 1.97 5.25
C LEU A 49 15.40 1.34 5.71
N ALA A 50 15.45 0.02 5.87
CA ALA A 50 16.66 -0.70 6.26
C ALA A 50 17.67 -0.82 5.11
N SER A 51 17.20 -0.77 3.87
CA SER A 51 18.04 -0.83 2.67
C SER A 51 18.54 0.55 2.23
N LEU A 52 18.25 1.63 2.95
CA LEU A 52 18.61 2.98 2.53
C LEU A 52 20.09 3.29 2.80
N ASP A 53 20.87 3.56 1.76
CA ASP A 53 22.27 3.99 1.88
C ASP A 53 22.52 5.37 1.23
N ILE A 54 23.62 6.00 1.64
CA ILE A 54 24.07 7.28 1.05
C ILE A 54 24.53 6.99 -0.39
N GLY A 55 24.00 7.76 -1.35
CA GLY A 55 24.26 7.57 -2.78
C GLY A 55 23.18 6.80 -3.53
N ASP A 56 22.17 6.27 -2.84
CA ASP A 56 21.04 5.60 -3.48
C ASP A 56 20.10 6.61 -4.16
N SER A 57 19.56 6.20 -5.31
CA SER A 57 18.47 6.91 -5.96
C SER A 57 17.16 6.51 -5.30
N VAL A 58 16.39 7.49 -4.82
CA VAL A 58 15.15 7.26 -4.10
C VAL A 58 13.98 7.93 -4.79
N ARG A 59 12.84 7.23 -4.78
CA ARG A 59 11.56 7.77 -5.21
C ARG A 59 10.69 8.06 -4.00
N THR A 60 10.24 9.31 -3.92
CA THR A 60 9.36 9.79 -2.86
C THR A 60 7.88 9.55 -3.19
N THR A 61 7.01 9.61 -2.19
CA THR A 61 5.54 9.49 -2.36
C THR A 61 4.96 10.55 -3.30
N GLY A 62 5.59 11.73 -3.39
CA GLY A 62 5.21 12.81 -4.30
C GLY A 62 5.63 12.58 -5.76
N GLY A 63 6.33 11.48 -6.07
CA GLY A 63 6.83 11.18 -7.41
C GLY A 63 8.17 11.85 -7.74
N PHE A 64 8.81 12.53 -6.77
CA PHE A 64 10.14 13.09 -6.96
C PHE A 64 11.20 11.99 -6.87
N ILE A 65 12.17 12.04 -7.77
CA ILE A 65 13.32 11.13 -7.84
C ILE A 65 14.58 11.95 -7.59
N GLY A 66 15.40 11.52 -6.65
CA GLY A 66 16.64 12.20 -6.29
C GLY A 66 17.64 11.24 -5.64
N THR A 67 18.82 11.76 -5.30
CA THR A 67 19.89 10.96 -4.69
C THR A 67 20.05 11.33 -3.22
N VAL A 68 20.18 10.32 -2.36
CA VAL A 68 20.40 10.53 -0.93
C VAL A 68 21.84 10.99 -0.70
N ILE A 69 22.00 12.15 -0.06
CA ILE A 69 23.32 12.72 0.26
C ILE A 69 23.68 12.60 1.74
N ASP A 70 22.68 12.50 2.61
CA ASP A 70 22.85 12.38 4.05
C ASP A 70 21.63 11.71 4.69
N ILE A 71 21.87 10.91 5.73
CA ILE A 71 20.86 10.14 6.45
C ILE A 71 20.99 10.43 7.94
N ASN A 72 19.96 11.01 8.54
CA ASN A 72 19.80 11.18 9.98
C ASN A 72 18.78 10.15 10.52
N ASP A 73 18.56 10.05 11.83
CA ASP A 73 17.71 9.00 12.41
C ASP A 73 16.26 9.03 11.89
N ASP A 74 15.63 10.20 11.84
CA ASP A 74 14.23 10.35 11.39
C ASP A 74 14.08 10.98 9.99
N MET A 75 15.15 11.61 9.49
CA MET A 75 15.13 12.42 8.27
C MET A 75 16.26 12.03 7.31
N VAL A 76 16.03 12.21 6.02
CA VAL A 76 17.04 12.07 4.97
C VAL A 76 17.13 13.36 4.17
N ILE A 77 18.32 13.69 3.70
CA ILE A 77 18.54 14.83 2.83
C ILE A 77 18.71 14.27 1.42
N VAL A 78 17.81 14.66 0.53
CA VAL A 78 17.82 14.23 -0.87
C VAL A 78 18.15 15.42 -1.75
N GLU A 79 19.06 15.18 -2.70
CA GLU A 79 19.41 16.13 -3.74
C GLU A 79 18.57 15.85 -5.00
N PHE A 80 17.95 16.90 -5.53
CA PHE A 80 17.05 16.79 -6.68
C PHE A 80 17.60 17.54 -7.90
N GLY A 81 17.69 16.83 -9.02
CA GLY A 81 18.00 17.40 -10.34
C GLY A 81 19.48 17.77 -10.53
N ASN A 82 19.77 18.40 -11.66
CA ASN A 82 21.14 18.71 -12.11
C ASN A 82 21.82 19.85 -11.32
N ASN A 83 21.09 20.52 -10.42
CA ASN A 83 21.59 21.61 -9.60
C ASN A 83 21.98 21.07 -8.22
N LYS A 84 23.29 20.97 -7.96
CA LYS A 84 23.87 20.44 -6.70
C LYS A 84 23.55 21.22 -5.42
N ASN A 85 22.68 22.22 -5.52
CA ASN A 85 22.29 23.12 -4.45
C ASN A 85 20.87 22.88 -3.93
N CYS A 86 20.12 21.95 -4.54
CA CYS A 86 18.75 21.65 -4.15
C CYS A 86 18.72 20.49 -3.15
N ARG A 87 19.00 20.80 -1.89
CA ARG A 87 18.99 19.83 -0.78
C ARG A 87 17.70 19.99 0.02
N ILE A 88 16.83 18.99 -0.03
CA ILE A 88 15.55 19.03 0.65
C ILE A 88 15.53 17.95 1.72
N PRO A 89 15.41 18.32 3.01
CA PRO A 89 15.21 17.35 4.07
C PRO A 89 13.78 16.80 3.98
N MET A 90 13.65 15.49 4.10
CA MET A 90 12.37 14.80 4.16
C MET A 90 12.39 13.71 5.22
N VAL A 91 11.22 13.32 5.70
CA VAL A 91 11.09 12.18 6.61
C VAL A 91 11.34 10.88 5.86
N LYS A 92 11.97 9.92 6.53
CA LYS A 92 12.23 8.57 5.99
C LYS A 92 10.97 7.88 5.46
N ASP A 93 9.83 8.05 6.14
CA ASP A 93 8.56 7.42 5.75
C ASP A 93 8.01 7.91 4.39
N ALA A 94 8.55 9.00 3.84
CA ALA A 94 8.17 9.52 2.52
C ALA A 94 8.83 8.76 1.35
N ILE A 95 9.74 7.81 1.63
CA ILE A 95 10.44 7.03 0.61
C ILE A 95 9.63 5.77 0.28
N VAL A 96 9.34 5.59 -1.01
CA VAL A 96 8.49 4.50 -1.51
C VAL A 96 9.33 3.42 -2.19
N GLU A 97 10.39 3.82 -2.87
CA GLU A 97 11.23 2.92 -3.66
C GLU A 97 12.68 3.41 -3.62
N VAL A 98 13.59 2.46 -3.43
CA VAL A 98 15.04 2.69 -3.43
C VAL A 98 15.58 1.96 -4.64
N GLU A 99 16.05 2.71 -5.62
CA GLU A 99 16.78 2.18 -6.77
C GLU A 99 18.25 2.11 -6.38
N LYS A 100 18.66 0.95 -5.86
CA LYS A 100 20.09 0.62 -5.77
C LYS A 100 20.61 0.38 -7.18
N PRO A 101 21.79 0.92 -7.54
CA PRO A 101 22.40 0.67 -8.85
C PRO A 101 22.71 -0.82 -9.13
N GLU A 102 22.54 -1.71 -8.15
CA GLU A 102 22.73 -3.16 -8.28
C GLU A 102 21.43 -3.96 -8.55
N ASP A 103 20.23 -3.37 -8.39
CA ASP A 103 18.93 -4.07 -8.55
C ASP A 103 18.32 -3.94 -9.96
N ALA A 104 19.12 -3.57 -10.97
CA ALA A 104 18.68 -3.48 -12.35
C ALA A 104 18.56 -4.85 -13.08
N THR A 105 18.74 -5.98 -12.39
CA THR A 105 18.75 -7.32 -13.04
C THR A 105 17.69 -8.33 -12.59
N VAL A 106 16.73 -7.99 -11.73
CA VAL A 106 15.74 -9.01 -11.26
C VAL A 106 14.29 -8.53 -11.16
N LYS A 107 13.77 -7.83 -12.18
CA LYS A 107 12.32 -7.79 -12.49
C LYS A 107 12.05 -7.79 -14.01
N ALA A 108 12.73 -8.67 -14.73
CA ALA A 108 12.15 -9.28 -15.92
C ALA A 108 11.67 -10.68 -15.51
N ASP A 109 10.51 -11.12 -16.01
CA ASP A 109 9.90 -12.44 -15.81
C ASP A 109 9.05 -12.67 -14.54
N SER A 110 7.77 -12.28 -14.60
CA SER A 110 6.68 -13.27 -14.61
C SER A 110 5.28 -12.64 -14.75
N LYS A 111 4.50 -13.28 -15.65
CA LYS A 111 3.03 -13.21 -15.89
C LYS A 111 2.50 -12.09 -16.79
N ASP A 112 1.74 -12.37 -17.83
CA ASP A 112 1.35 -13.62 -18.48
C ASP A 112 0.69 -13.20 -19.81
N ALA A 113 0.96 -13.96 -20.85
CA ALA A 113 0.31 -13.83 -22.13
C ALA A 113 -1.17 -14.25 -22.02
N LYS A 114 -2.10 -13.40 -22.46
CA LYS A 114 -3.37 -13.78 -23.11
C LYS A 114 -4.13 -12.52 -23.52
N ASP A 115 -4.07 -12.16 -24.80
CA ASP A 115 -5.23 -12.30 -25.69
C ASP A 115 -4.86 -11.84 -27.10
N SER A 116 -4.36 -12.79 -27.89
CA SER A 116 -4.26 -12.66 -29.34
C SER A 116 -4.78 -13.93 -29.98
N LYS A 117 -6.09 -14.17 -29.89
CA LYS A 117 -6.79 -14.97 -30.90
C LYS A 117 -8.30 -14.75 -30.89
N LYS A 118 -8.83 -14.57 -32.12
CA LYS A 118 -10.23 -14.73 -32.56
C LYS A 118 -10.99 -13.40 -32.53
N LYS A 119 -11.38 -12.79 -33.64
CA LYS A 119 -11.73 -13.31 -34.98
C LYS A 119 -11.81 -12.12 -35.93
#